data_AF-A0A174RUZ6-F1
#
_entry.id   AF-A0A174RUZ6-F1
#
_cell.length_a   1.000
_cell.length_b   1.000
_cell.length_c   1.000
_cell.angle_alpha   90.00
_cell.angle_beta   90.00
_cell.angle_gamma   90.00
#
_symmetry.space_group_name_H-M   'P 1'
#
loop_
_entity.id
_entity.type
_entity.pdbx_description
1 polymer ?
#
loop_
_entity_poly.entity_id
_entity_poly.type
_entity_poly.pdbx_seq_one_letter_code
_entity_poly.pdbx_strand_id
1 'polypeptide(L)'
;MKEKIICRGDLFYYDFGDNSGSVQSGERPVLVVQADDYNQNAPTIIVAAVTSVIKKRYLPSHIILGEEFGLKKPSMVLLEQIRTVNREDLREYIGTVDDDKLFRQINATLKKTFGLWVYKPEGKENIRCLCPKCLNDYIHNPDYIVRRLDPFAKRKDRCDKCDGDGWDYVVTDRYSSKKEKRGSNDRK
;
A
#
# COMPACT_ATOMS: atom_id res chain seq x y z
N MET A 1 -10.68 2.44 34.46
CA MET A 1 -9.57 2.04 33.57
C MET A 1 -8.99 3.31 32.97
N LYS A 2 -7.66 3.49 32.94
CA LYS A 2 -7.08 4.67 32.27
C LYS A 2 -7.43 4.58 30.79
N GLU A 3 -8.04 5.64 30.26
CA GLU A 3 -8.38 5.77 28.86
C GLU A 3 -7.08 5.69 28.05
N LYS A 4 -6.96 4.66 27.20
CA LYS A 4 -5.76 4.49 26.38
C LYS A 4 -5.84 5.50 25.24
N ILE A 5 -4.82 6.35 25.12
CA ILE A 5 -4.66 7.24 23.97
C ILE A 5 -4.48 6.35 22.73
N ILE A 6 -5.37 6.50 21.75
CA ILE A 6 -5.31 5.78 20.48
C ILE A 6 -4.51 6.65 19.51
N CYS A 7 -3.46 6.07 18.95
CA CYS A 7 -2.59 6.73 18.00
C CYS A 7 -2.70 6.12 16.60
N ARG A 8 -2.39 6.93 15.59
CA ARG A 8 -2.23 6.50 14.22
C ARG A 8 -1.08 5.51 14.15
N GLY A 9 -1.30 4.40 13.46
CA GLY A 9 -0.35 3.28 13.42
C GLY A 9 -0.63 2.20 14.45
N ASP A 10 -1.51 2.45 15.43
CA ASP A 10 -1.90 1.41 16.38
C ASP A 10 -2.67 0.28 15.70
N LEU A 11 -2.48 -0.92 16.23
CA LEU A 11 -3.16 -2.15 15.85
C LEU A 11 -4.08 -2.58 16.99
N PHE A 12 -5.33 -2.85 16.65
CA PHE A 12 -6.36 -3.35 17.56
C PHE A 12 -7.11 -4.52 16.92
N TYR A 13 -7.84 -5.31 17.69
CA TYR A 13 -8.91 -6.15 17.15
C TYR A 13 -10.21 -5.36 17.01
N TYR A 14 -10.95 -5.65 15.95
CA TYR A 14 -12.29 -5.13 15.71
C TYR A 14 -13.14 -6.21 15.02
N ASP A 15 -14.42 -6.24 15.34
CA ASP A 15 -15.38 -7.18 14.78
C ASP A 15 -16.21 -6.48 13.70
N PHE A 16 -15.98 -6.89 12.45
CA PHE A 16 -16.70 -6.35 11.31
C PHE A 16 -18.13 -6.89 11.18
N GLY A 17 -18.52 -7.86 12.02
CA GLY A 17 -19.75 -8.63 11.89
C GLY A 17 -19.77 -9.43 10.59
N ASP A 18 -20.97 -9.75 10.13
CA ASP A 18 -21.20 -10.46 8.88
C ASP A 18 -21.57 -9.51 7.74
N ASN A 19 -20.66 -9.34 6.79
CA ASN A 19 -20.87 -8.57 5.57
C ASN A 19 -20.97 -9.50 4.33
N SER A 20 -21.77 -9.09 3.36
CA SER A 20 -21.92 -9.81 2.08
C SER A 20 -20.77 -9.51 1.11
N GLY A 21 -20.41 -10.49 0.28
CA GLY A 21 -19.48 -10.28 -0.83
C GLY A 21 -18.02 -10.13 -0.39
N SER A 22 -17.35 -9.08 -0.88
CA SER A 22 -15.90 -8.88 -0.66
C SER A 22 -15.56 -7.91 0.47
N VAL A 23 -16.57 -7.35 1.15
CA VAL A 23 -16.36 -6.55 2.37
C VAL A 23 -15.82 -7.45 3.47
N GLN A 24 -14.84 -6.98 4.23
CA GLN A 24 -14.27 -7.79 5.31
C GLN A 24 -15.28 -8.06 6.42
N SER A 25 -15.24 -9.28 6.95
CA SER A 25 -16.13 -9.79 8.01
C SER A 25 -15.31 -10.42 9.14
N GLY A 26 -16.01 -10.67 10.24
CA GLY A 26 -15.52 -11.30 11.45
C GLY A 26 -14.56 -10.44 12.28
N GLU A 27 -14.13 -11.01 13.40
CA GLU A 27 -13.09 -10.41 14.24
C GLU A 27 -11.72 -10.53 13.57
N ARG A 28 -11.03 -9.40 13.46
CA ARG A 28 -9.70 -9.34 12.86
C ARG A 28 -8.91 -8.13 13.35
N PRO A 29 -7.57 -8.17 13.19
CA PRO A 29 -6.76 -6.98 13.42
C PRO A 29 -7.15 -5.85 12.47
N VAL A 30 -7.01 -4.62 12.95
CA VAL A 30 -7.22 -3.38 12.20
C VAL A 30 -6.10 -2.41 12.50
N LEU A 31 -5.70 -1.62 11.50
CA LEU A 31 -4.72 -0.55 11.61
C LEU A 31 -5.45 0.79 11.74
N VAL A 32 -5.15 1.56 12.78
CA VAL A 32 -5.64 2.94 12.92
C VAL A 32 -4.93 3.83 11.89
N VAL A 33 -5.71 4.41 10.98
CA VAL A 33 -5.20 5.28 9.90
C VAL A 33 -5.56 6.75 10.10
N GLN A 34 -6.53 7.04 10.97
CA GLN A 34 -6.93 8.40 11.37
C GLN A 34 -5.79 9.13 12.09
N ALA A 35 -5.67 10.44 11.87
CA ALA A 35 -4.64 11.27 12.51
C ALA A 35 -4.91 11.49 14.01
N ASP A 36 -3.83 11.66 14.78
CA ASP A 36 -3.85 11.69 16.24
C ASP A 36 -4.71 12.80 16.81
N ASP A 37 -4.68 13.99 16.22
CA ASP A 37 -5.50 15.13 16.65
C ASP A 37 -7.00 14.79 16.65
N TYR A 38 -7.45 13.95 15.72
CA TYR A 38 -8.83 13.45 15.68
C TYR A 38 -9.03 12.28 16.65
N ASN A 39 -8.06 11.36 16.73
CA ASN A 39 -8.14 10.22 17.66
C ASN A 39 -8.20 10.63 19.13
N GLN A 40 -7.73 11.83 19.49
CA GLN A 40 -7.80 12.35 20.85
C GLN A 40 -9.19 12.91 21.20
N ASN A 41 -9.96 13.37 20.21
CA ASN A 41 -11.14 14.20 20.45
C ASN A 41 -12.45 13.61 19.89
N ALA A 42 -12.38 12.80 18.82
CA ALA A 42 -13.56 12.27 18.14
C ALA A 42 -14.07 10.98 18.80
N PRO A 43 -15.38 10.70 18.88
CA PRO A 43 -15.90 9.42 19.38
C PRO A 43 -15.64 8.24 18.42
N THR A 44 -15.19 8.52 17.20
CA THR A 44 -14.97 7.54 16.13
C THR A 44 -13.52 7.48 15.70
N ILE A 45 -13.10 6.31 15.22
CA ILE A 45 -11.76 6.03 14.70
C ILE A 45 -11.87 5.49 13.27
N ILE A 46 -11.02 5.94 12.35
CA ILE A 46 -10.92 5.36 11.01
C ILE A 46 -9.83 4.29 11.01
N VAL A 47 -10.21 3.08 10.65
CA VAL A 47 -9.34 1.91 10.64
C VAL A 47 -9.33 1.22 9.28
N ALA A 48 -8.24 0.51 8.96
CA ALA A 48 -8.12 -0.35 7.80
C ALA A 48 -8.04 -1.82 8.23
N ALA A 49 -8.78 -2.71 7.58
CA ALA A 49 -8.75 -4.14 7.90
C ALA A 49 -7.38 -4.77 7.64
N VAL A 50 -6.95 -5.68 8.51
CA VAL A 50 -5.73 -6.46 8.36
C VAL A 50 -6.07 -7.94 8.25
N THR A 51 -5.42 -8.65 7.33
CA THR A 51 -5.62 -10.09 7.09
C THR A 51 -4.30 -10.84 7.11
N SER A 52 -4.31 -12.07 7.63
CA SER A 52 -3.14 -12.94 7.55
C SER A 52 -2.99 -13.65 6.19
N VAL A 53 -3.94 -13.47 5.28
CA VAL A 53 -3.90 -14.02 3.92
C VAL A 53 -3.15 -13.07 3.00
N ILE A 54 -1.91 -13.42 2.66
CA ILE A 54 -1.06 -12.62 1.77
C ILE A 54 -1.35 -12.98 0.31
N LYS A 55 -2.01 -12.09 -0.44
CA LYS A 55 -2.31 -12.28 -1.87
C LYS A 55 -2.29 -10.95 -2.63
N LYS A 56 -2.19 -11.02 -3.97
CA LYS A 56 -2.23 -9.86 -4.86
C LYS A 56 -1.29 -8.72 -4.43
N ARG A 57 -0.05 -9.06 -4.06
CA ARG A 57 0.97 -8.10 -3.55
C ARG A 57 1.31 -6.97 -4.52
N TYR A 58 0.90 -7.08 -5.78
CA TYR A 58 1.04 -6.04 -6.80
C TYR A 58 0.02 -4.91 -6.65
N LEU A 59 -1.07 -5.11 -5.91
CA LEU A 59 -2.08 -4.07 -5.71
C LEU A 59 -1.52 -2.97 -4.82
N PRO A 60 -1.60 -1.69 -5.23
CA PRO A 60 -1.06 -0.58 -4.45
C PRO A 60 -1.64 -0.51 -3.03
N SER A 61 -2.91 -0.89 -2.85
CA SER A 61 -3.66 -0.84 -1.59
C SER A 61 -3.20 -1.85 -0.53
N HIS A 62 -2.34 -2.81 -0.90
CA HIS A 62 -1.89 -3.88 0.00
C HIS A 62 -0.52 -3.56 0.60
N ILE A 63 -0.42 -3.55 1.93
CA ILE A 63 0.85 -3.33 2.66
C ILE A 63 1.11 -4.51 3.58
N ILE A 64 2.32 -5.06 3.55
CA ILE A 64 2.72 -6.17 4.42
C ILE A 64 3.24 -5.60 5.74
N LEU A 65 2.75 -6.15 6.84
CA LEU A 65 3.27 -5.94 8.19
C LEU A 65 3.86 -7.25 8.70
N GLY A 66 5.00 -7.16 9.39
CA GLY A 66 5.61 -8.31 10.02
C GLY A 66 5.11 -8.55 11.46
N GLU A 67 5.69 -9.56 12.10
CA GLU A 67 5.35 -9.97 13.47
C GLU A 67 5.89 -8.99 14.52
N GLU A 68 6.90 -8.18 14.16
CA GLU A 68 7.53 -7.17 15.01
C GLU A 68 6.53 -6.16 15.61
N PHE A 69 5.36 -6.00 15.00
CA PHE A 69 4.29 -5.12 15.47
C PHE A 69 3.24 -5.82 16.35
N GLY A 70 3.56 -7.00 16.90
CA GLY A 70 2.69 -7.76 17.81
C GLY A 70 1.70 -8.72 17.14
N LEU A 71 1.74 -8.83 15.81
CA LEU A 71 0.90 -9.74 15.05
C LEU A 71 1.39 -11.20 15.20
N LYS A 72 0.46 -12.16 15.23
CA LYS A 72 0.79 -13.60 15.38
C LYS A 72 1.56 -14.21 14.19
N LYS A 73 1.52 -13.56 13.03
CA LYS A 73 2.19 -13.95 11.78
C LYS A 73 2.20 -12.76 10.81
N PRO A 74 3.03 -12.77 9.74
CA PRO A 74 3.07 -11.70 8.76
C PRO A 74 1.68 -11.52 8.15
N SER A 75 1.22 -10.28 8.12
CA SER A 75 -0.15 -9.94 7.72
C SER A 75 -0.14 -8.81 6.68
N MET A 76 -1.31 -8.52 6.13
CA MET A 76 -1.52 -7.57 5.07
C MET A 76 -2.62 -6.59 5.45
N VAL A 77 -2.29 -5.30 5.47
CA VAL A 77 -3.26 -4.20 5.54
C VAL A 77 -3.94 -4.08 4.19
N LEU A 78 -5.26 -4.01 4.20
CA LEU A 78 -6.11 -3.82 3.03
C LEU A 78 -6.63 -2.38 3.04
N LEU A 79 -5.90 -1.45 2.42
CA LEU A 79 -6.28 -0.03 2.46
C LEU A 79 -7.52 0.29 1.63
N GLU A 80 -8.02 -0.63 0.82
CA GLU A 80 -9.35 -0.55 0.20
C GLU A 80 -10.51 -0.98 1.13
N GLN A 81 -10.21 -1.54 2.30
CA GLN A 81 -11.19 -2.01 3.30
C GLN A 81 -11.13 -1.11 4.55
N ILE A 82 -11.34 0.18 4.35
CA ILE A 82 -11.36 1.20 5.41
C ILE A 82 -12.77 1.33 5.97
N ARG A 83 -12.88 1.46 7.30
CA ARG A 83 -14.13 1.68 8.01
C ARG A 83 -13.96 2.71 9.13
N THR A 84 -14.97 3.55 9.31
CA THR A 84 -15.13 4.34 10.53
C THR A 84 -15.85 3.48 11.57
N VAL A 85 -15.28 3.37 12.76
CA VAL A 85 -15.80 2.56 13.87
C VAL A 85 -15.93 3.43 15.12
N ASN A 86 -16.78 3.05 16.07
CA ASN A 86 -16.78 3.75 17.36
C ASN A 86 -15.52 3.38 18.13
N ARG A 87 -14.98 4.33 18.90
CA ARG A 87 -13.81 4.10 19.76
C ARG A 87 -14.02 2.90 20.69
N GLU A 88 -15.22 2.79 21.26
CA GLU A 88 -15.57 1.75 22.22
C GLU A 88 -15.69 0.34 21.62
N ASP A 89 -15.82 0.24 20.29
CA ASP A 89 -15.90 -1.06 19.60
C ASP A 89 -14.50 -1.67 19.35
N LEU A 90 -13.43 -0.90 19.54
CA LEU A 90 -12.07 -1.42 19.48
C LEU A 90 -11.81 -2.32 20.69
N ARG A 91 -11.34 -3.54 20.41
CA ARG A 91 -11.09 -4.58 21.42
C ARG A 91 -9.63 -4.54 21.86
N GLU A 92 -9.00 -5.69 21.98
CA GLU A 92 -7.63 -5.84 22.45
C GLU A 92 -6.64 -5.08 21.56
N TYR A 93 -5.74 -4.34 22.20
CA TYR A 93 -4.59 -3.74 21.54
C TYR A 93 -3.54 -4.80 21.21
N ILE A 94 -2.92 -4.68 20.04
CA ILE A 94 -1.94 -5.64 19.51
C ILE A 94 -0.53 -5.05 19.57
N GLY A 95 -0.36 -3.83 19.08
CA GLY A 95 0.94 -3.18 18.91
C GLY A 95 0.81 -1.89 18.12
N THR A 96 1.93 -1.28 17.73
CA THR A 96 1.96 -0.06 16.93
C THR A 96 2.95 -0.25 15.80
N VAL A 97 2.59 0.18 14.60
CA VAL A 97 3.53 0.32 13.49
C VAL A 97 4.32 1.60 13.71
N ASP A 98 5.60 1.47 14.07
CA ASP A 98 6.50 2.58 14.40
C ASP A 98 7.69 2.70 13.42
N ASP A 99 7.51 2.22 12.17
CA ASP A 99 8.52 2.29 11.12
C ASP A 99 8.23 3.43 10.12
N ASP A 100 9.20 4.35 10.01
CA ASP A 100 9.15 5.52 9.12
C ASP A 100 8.89 5.17 7.65
N LYS A 101 9.51 4.08 7.17
CA LYS A 101 9.40 3.68 5.77
C LYS A 101 8.01 3.14 5.47
N LEU A 102 7.45 2.33 6.38
CA LEU A 102 6.09 1.83 6.33
C LEU A 102 5.08 2.97 6.44
N PHE A 103 5.29 3.96 7.31
CA PHE A 103 4.41 5.14 7.37
C PHE A 103 4.38 5.92 6.06
N ARG A 104 5.54 6.12 5.43
CA ARG A 104 5.60 6.74 4.09
C ARG A 104 4.86 5.90 3.05
N GLN A 105 4.97 4.58 3.12
CA GLN A 105 4.24 3.66 2.25
C GLN A 105 2.73 3.74 2.49
N ILE A 106 2.26 3.69 3.74
CA ILE A 106 0.86 3.85 4.13
C ILE A 106 0.29 5.17 3.59
N ASN A 107 1.00 6.28 3.78
CA ASN A 107 0.60 7.60 3.28
C ASN A 107 0.46 7.61 1.75
N ALA A 108 1.45 7.08 1.04
CA ALA A 108 1.43 7.03 -0.43
C ALA A 108 0.30 6.14 -0.93
N THR A 109 0.08 4.99 -0.30
CA THR A 109 -0.98 4.08 -0.67
C THR A 109 -2.36 4.65 -0.37
N LEU A 110 -2.60 5.26 0.79
CA LEU A 110 -3.87 5.92 1.10
C LEU A 110 -4.22 6.95 0.01
N LYS A 111 -3.24 7.78 -0.39
CA LYS A 111 -3.42 8.73 -1.50
C LYS A 111 -3.80 8.01 -2.80
N LYS A 112 -3.14 6.90 -3.13
CA LYS A 112 -3.48 6.13 -4.35
C LYS A 112 -4.87 5.52 -4.28
N THR A 113 -5.23 4.91 -3.15
CA THR A 113 -6.54 4.28 -2.94
C THR A 113 -7.68 5.29 -3.06
N PHE A 114 -7.50 6.50 -2.52
CA PHE A 114 -8.49 7.57 -2.60
C PHE A 114 -8.41 8.42 -3.89
N GLY A 115 -7.56 8.06 -4.86
CA GLY A 115 -7.41 8.83 -6.10
C GLY A 115 -6.76 10.22 -5.92
N LEU A 116 -6.13 10.47 -4.78
CA LEU A 116 -5.44 11.73 -4.44
C LEU A 116 -3.97 11.73 -4.88
N TRP A 117 -3.49 10.63 -5.46
CA TRP A 117 -2.13 10.53 -5.97
C TRP A 117 -2.03 11.13 -7.38
N VAL A 118 -1.32 12.25 -7.49
CA VAL A 118 -1.03 12.86 -8.78
C VAL A 118 0.16 12.13 -9.43
N TYR A 119 -0.13 11.32 -10.43
CA TYR A 119 0.89 10.69 -11.26
C TYR A 119 1.48 11.73 -12.21
N LYS A 120 2.81 11.86 -12.21
CA LYS A 120 3.48 12.55 -13.30
C LYS A 120 3.31 11.72 -14.58
N PRO A 121 2.98 12.32 -15.73
CA PRO A 121 2.96 11.60 -16.99
C PRO A 121 4.35 11.03 -17.24
N GLU A 122 4.41 9.72 -17.48
CA GLU A 122 5.65 9.05 -17.84
C GLU A 122 5.91 9.21 -19.33
N GLY A 123 7.15 9.47 -19.70
CA GLY A 123 7.57 9.43 -21.09
C GLY A 123 7.36 8.03 -21.68
N LYS A 124 6.80 7.96 -22.89
CA LYS A 124 6.54 6.69 -23.60
C LYS A 124 7.79 5.84 -23.76
N GLU A 125 8.96 6.47 -23.80
CA GLU A 125 10.27 5.83 -23.90
C GLU A 125 10.58 4.89 -22.72
N ASN A 126 9.98 5.14 -21.54
CA ASN A 126 10.19 4.34 -20.32
C ASN A 126 9.16 3.22 -20.16
N ILE A 127 8.15 3.13 -21.03
CA ILE A 127 7.11 2.11 -20.94
C ILE A 127 7.52 0.89 -21.76
N ARG A 128 7.39 -0.31 -21.18
CA ARG A 128 7.62 -1.60 -21.83
C ARG A 128 6.50 -2.58 -21.49
N CYS A 129 5.94 -3.24 -22.49
CA CYS A 129 5.06 -4.38 -22.27
C CYS A 129 5.91 -5.64 -22.08
N LEU A 130 5.85 -6.26 -20.91
CA LEU A 130 6.71 -7.40 -20.55
C LEU A 130 5.88 -8.58 -20.04
N CYS A 131 6.12 -9.78 -20.60
CA CYS A 131 5.65 -11.02 -20.03
C CYS A 131 6.43 -11.36 -18.73
N PRO A 132 5.92 -12.25 -17.86
CA PRO A 132 6.59 -12.58 -16.60
C PRO A 132 8.06 -13.03 -16.76
N LYS A 133 8.39 -13.74 -17.84
CA LYS A 133 9.76 -14.18 -18.14
C LYS A 133 10.67 -12.99 -18.49
N CYS A 134 10.24 -12.13 -19.40
CA CYS A 134 11.02 -10.98 -19.87
C CYS A 134 11.12 -9.84 -18.83
N LEU A 135 10.20 -9.78 -17.87
CA LEU A 135 10.26 -8.87 -16.73
C LEU A 135 11.49 -9.15 -15.83
N ASN A 136 11.91 -10.41 -15.73
CA ASN A 136 13.00 -10.81 -14.84
C ASN A 136 14.33 -10.14 -15.18
N ASP A 137 14.55 -9.78 -16.45
CA ASP A 137 15.73 -9.06 -16.92
C ASP A 137 15.88 -7.68 -16.25
N TYR A 138 14.78 -7.09 -15.78
CA TYR A 138 14.75 -5.76 -15.20
C TYR A 138 14.49 -5.79 -13.69
N ILE A 139 13.54 -6.60 -13.22
CA ILE A 139 13.06 -6.50 -11.83
C ILE A 139 14.11 -6.89 -10.78
N HIS A 140 15.06 -7.75 -11.16
CA HIS A 140 16.16 -8.18 -10.30
C HIS A 140 17.44 -7.36 -10.52
N ASN A 141 17.49 -6.54 -11.57
CA ASN A 141 18.64 -5.73 -11.87
C ASN A 141 18.60 -4.44 -11.03
N PRO A 142 19.60 -4.19 -10.17
CA PRO A 142 19.63 -3.02 -9.30
C PRO A 142 19.77 -1.68 -10.04
N ASP A 143 20.14 -1.68 -11.33
CA ASP A 143 20.26 -0.47 -12.14
C ASP A 143 18.90 0.08 -12.57
N TYR A 144 17.84 -0.75 -12.55
CA TYR A 144 16.52 -0.36 -12.97
C TYR A 144 15.57 -0.16 -11.78
N ILE A 145 14.59 0.72 -11.99
CA ILE A 145 13.38 0.83 -11.18
C ILE A 145 12.25 0.36 -12.07
N VAL A 146 11.58 -0.70 -11.64
CA VAL A 146 10.46 -1.30 -12.38
C VAL A 146 9.20 -1.15 -11.57
N ARG A 147 8.17 -0.58 -12.17
CA ARG A 147 6.83 -0.49 -11.59
C ARG A 147 5.78 -0.79 -12.63
N ARG A 148 4.67 -1.36 -12.21
CA ARG A 148 3.52 -1.54 -13.10
C ARG A 148 3.00 -0.18 -13.58
N LEU A 149 2.68 -0.05 -14.87
CA LEU A 149 2.10 1.17 -15.42
C LEU A 149 0.67 1.33 -14.91
N ASP A 150 -0.18 0.34 -15.24
CA ASP A 150 -1.54 0.22 -14.71
C ASP A 150 -1.70 -1.12 -13.96
N PRO A 151 -1.73 -1.11 -12.62
CA PRO A 151 -2.01 -2.29 -11.80
C PRO A 151 -3.40 -2.89 -12.00
N PHE A 152 -4.34 -2.13 -12.57
CA PHE A 152 -5.74 -2.52 -12.77
C PHE A 152 -6.05 -2.95 -14.21
N ALA A 153 -5.05 -2.95 -15.09
CA ALA A 153 -5.19 -3.43 -16.45
C ALA A 153 -5.80 -4.85 -16.45
N LYS A 154 -6.88 -5.03 -17.23
CA LYS A 154 -7.61 -6.31 -17.31
C LYS A 154 -7.16 -7.20 -18.46
N ARG A 155 -6.46 -6.63 -19.42
CA ARG A 155 -6.02 -7.30 -20.65
C ARG A 155 -4.52 -7.23 -20.74
N LYS A 156 -3.94 -8.33 -21.19
CA LYS A 156 -2.54 -8.43 -21.52
C LYS A 156 -2.34 -7.97 -22.95
N ASP A 157 -1.23 -7.30 -23.19
CA ASP A 157 -0.77 -6.91 -24.51
C ASP A 157 0.42 -7.79 -24.93
N ARG A 158 0.95 -7.55 -26.14
CA ARG A 158 2.10 -8.30 -26.64
C ARG A 158 3.39 -7.81 -26.01
N CYS A 159 4.18 -8.75 -25.49
CA CYS A 159 5.47 -8.49 -24.90
C CYS A 159 6.46 -7.98 -25.95
N ASP A 160 7.08 -6.83 -25.70
CA ASP A 160 8.01 -6.16 -26.61
C ASP A 160 9.24 -7.01 -26.97
N LYS A 161 9.59 -7.98 -26.13
CA LYS A 161 10.78 -8.83 -26.29
C LYS A 161 10.53 -10.16 -26.98
N CYS A 162 9.33 -10.74 -26.82
CA CYS A 162 9.09 -12.13 -27.23
C CYS A 162 7.70 -12.40 -27.81
N ASP A 163 6.87 -11.36 -28.00
CA ASP A 163 5.49 -11.42 -28.50
C ASP A 163 4.51 -12.31 -27.68
N GLY A 164 4.93 -12.78 -26.50
CA GLY A 164 4.04 -13.47 -25.56
C GLY A 164 3.14 -12.50 -24.79
N ASP A 165 2.16 -13.00 -24.04
CA ASP A 165 1.25 -12.12 -23.29
C ASP A 165 1.93 -11.46 -22.10
N GLY A 166 1.90 -10.13 -22.08
CA GLY A 166 2.59 -9.28 -21.12
C GLY A 166 1.73 -8.16 -20.57
N TRP A 167 2.36 -7.30 -19.80
CA TRP A 167 1.74 -6.15 -19.19
C TRP A 167 2.67 -4.95 -19.24
N ASP A 168 2.10 -3.75 -19.20
CA ASP A 168 2.89 -2.53 -19.21
C ASP A 168 3.56 -2.25 -17.87
N TYR A 169 4.88 -2.04 -17.94
CA TYR A 169 5.71 -1.56 -16.85
C TYR A 169 6.41 -0.27 -17.26
N VAL A 170 6.60 0.60 -16.28
CA VAL A 170 7.55 1.70 -16.38
C VAL A 170 8.89 1.16 -15.89
N VAL A 171 9.89 1.21 -16.76
CA VAL A 171 11.27 0.79 -16.50
C VAL A 171 12.15 2.02 -16.64
N THR A 172 12.66 2.53 -15.51
CA THR A 172 13.54 3.70 -15.48
C THR A 172 14.92 3.33 -14.99
N ASP A 173 15.95 3.94 -15.60
CA ASP A 173 17.34 3.80 -15.17
C ASP A 173 17.60 4.67 -13.93
N ARG A 174 18.20 4.10 -12.89
CA ARG A 174 18.57 4.80 -11.66
C ARG A 174 19.62 5.89 -11.88
N TYR A 175 20.51 5.76 -12.86
CA TYR A 175 21.52 6.75 -13.20
C TYR A 175 20.93 7.97 -13.90
N SER A 176 19.97 7.78 -14.81
CA SER A 176 19.24 8.88 -15.47
C SER A 176 18.40 9.68 -14.47
N SER A 177 17.75 8.99 -13.53
CA SER A 177 16.96 9.59 -12.44
C SER A 177 17.78 10.52 -11.52
N LYS A 178 19.09 10.28 -11.37
CA LYS A 178 20.00 11.14 -10.58
C LYS A 178 20.39 12.42 -11.32
N LYS A 179 20.48 12.40 -12.66
CA LYS A 179 20.79 13.60 -13.46
C LYS A 179 19.64 14.61 -13.45
N GLU A 180 18.39 14.15 -13.59
CA GLU A 180 17.21 15.04 -13.55
C GLU A 180 17.04 15.73 -12.18
N LYS A 181 17.32 15.02 -11.08
CA LYS A 181 17.27 15.61 -9.73
C LYS A 181 18.36 16.66 -9.47
N ARG A 182 19.53 16.53 -10.10
CA ARG A 182 20.58 17.56 -10.04
C ARG A 182 20.22 18.80 -10.87
N GLY A 183 19.66 18.62 -12.06
CA GLY A 183 19.30 19.74 -12.95
C GLY A 183 18.13 20.62 -12.46
N SER A 184 17.29 20.13 -11.54
CA SER A 184 16.19 20.91 -10.96
C SER A 184 16.62 21.80 -9.78
N ASN A 185 17.82 21.62 -9.23
CA ASN A 185 18.33 22.41 -8.11
C ASN A 185 19.15 23.64 -8.54
N ASP A 186 19.50 23.75 -9.84
CA ASP A 186 20.28 24.86 -10.41
C ASP A 186 19.42 25.93 -11.10
N ARG A 187 18.11 25.96 -10.83
CA ARG A 187 17.21 27.07 -11.22
C ARG A 187 16.56 27.67 -9.99
N LYS A 188 17.34 28.43 -9.23
CA LYS A 188 16.87 29.47 -8.31
C LYS A 188 17.70 30.72 -8.56
#